data_AF-A0A357VNM7-F1
#
_entry.id   AF-A0A357VNM7-F1
#
_cell.length_a   1.000
_cell.length_b   1.000
_cell.length_c   1.000
_cell.angle_alpha   90.00
_cell.angle_beta   90.00
_cell.angle_gamma   90.00
#
_symmetry.space_group_name_H-M   'P 1'
#
loop_
_entity.id
_entity.type
_entity.pdbx_description
1 polymer ?
#
loop_
_entity_poly.entity_id
_entity_poly.type
_entity_poly.pdbx_seq_one_letter_code
_entity_poly.pdbx_strand_id
1 'polypeptide(L)'
;GRKSRRIRHSFSYKSLLSKIKTLAKREGIEVIEVNPSYTSIIGMLKYAPQYMITKDVAAAYVIARRGLGLQEEIPDNYMKFLNALTVEELEELKEHVKKTVRNKHIKKKHLREINKAIEILQSLESKPGRVLEPLDGTSFSTYDFWRVLKVAVVTPLSPEKVPRDFSTLKGLLIQGKWRDP
;
A
#
# COMPACT_ATOMS: atom_id res chain seq x y z
N GLY A 1 18.03 29.17 11.26
CA GLY A 1 18.70 27.85 11.21
C GLY A 1 17.78 26.73 10.72
N ARG A 2 18.32 25.68 10.07
CA ARG A 2 17.56 24.53 9.49
C ARG A 2 16.69 23.77 10.50
N LYS A 3 17.18 23.58 11.75
CA LYS A 3 16.44 22.89 12.83
C LYS A 3 15.13 23.58 13.19
N SER A 4 15.17 24.91 13.38
CA SER A 4 13.98 25.72 13.71
C SER A 4 12.92 25.67 12.61
N ARG A 5 13.33 25.71 11.32
CA ARG A 5 12.40 25.52 10.19
C ARG A 5 11.72 24.15 10.22
N ARG A 6 12.45 23.07 10.51
CA ARG A 6 11.86 21.73 10.62
C ARG A 6 10.79 21.64 11.70
N ILE A 7 11.02 22.25 12.87
CA ILE A 7 10.07 22.25 13.99
C ILE A 7 8.83 23.08 13.64
N ARG A 8 9.01 24.29 13.10
CA ARG A 8 7.90 25.19 12.76
C ARG A 8 7.04 24.69 11.59
N HIS A 9 7.63 23.97 10.64
CA HIS A 9 6.91 23.41 9.50
C HIS A 9 6.45 21.96 9.72
N SER A 10 6.71 21.36 10.90
CA SER A 10 6.16 20.04 11.19
C SER A 10 4.67 20.14 11.54
N PHE A 11 3.89 19.21 11.01
CA PHE A 11 2.46 19.14 11.32
C PHE A 11 2.25 18.68 12.77
N SER A 12 1.45 19.42 13.55
CA SER A 12 1.22 19.14 14.98
C SER A 12 0.12 18.09 15.19
N TYR A 13 0.44 16.83 14.89
CA TYR A 13 -0.50 15.71 15.01
C TYR A 13 -1.12 15.60 16.41
N LYS A 14 -0.30 15.75 17.47
CA LYS A 14 -0.78 15.65 18.86
C LYS A 14 -1.84 16.69 19.18
N SER A 15 -1.66 17.93 18.71
CA SER A 15 -2.62 19.01 18.94
C SER A 15 -3.91 18.81 18.16
N LEU A 16 -3.83 18.31 16.93
CA LEU A 16 -5.01 17.99 16.13
C LEU A 16 -5.82 16.87 16.80
N LEU A 17 -5.16 15.76 17.15
CA LEU A 17 -5.81 14.60 17.76
C LEU A 17 -6.45 14.96 19.11
N SER A 18 -5.77 15.75 19.96
CA SER A 18 -6.34 16.17 21.24
C SER A 18 -7.59 17.03 21.07
N LYS A 19 -7.60 17.93 20.08
CA LYS A 19 -8.77 18.75 19.74
C LYS A 19 -9.93 17.89 19.22
N ILE A 20 -9.67 16.96 18.29
CA ILE A 20 -10.69 16.03 17.77
C ILE A 20 -11.33 15.25 18.92
N LYS A 21 -10.52 14.65 19.81
CA LYS A 21 -11.02 13.89 20.96
C LYS A 21 -11.83 14.76 21.93
N THR A 22 -11.36 15.98 22.19
CA THR A 22 -12.05 16.91 23.09
C THR A 22 -13.40 17.33 22.53
N LEU A 23 -13.47 17.63 21.23
CA LEU A 23 -14.72 17.96 20.55
C LEU A 23 -15.68 16.77 20.51
N ALA A 24 -15.21 15.59 20.11
CA ALA A 24 -16.04 14.38 20.10
C ALA A 24 -16.64 14.09 21.48
N LYS A 25 -15.84 14.19 22.55
CA LYS A 25 -16.33 14.04 23.93
C LYS A 25 -17.40 15.07 24.30
N ARG A 26 -17.29 16.32 23.85
CA ARG A 26 -18.29 17.37 24.10
C ARG A 26 -19.60 17.10 23.36
N GLU A 27 -19.52 16.56 22.15
CA GLU A 27 -20.68 16.21 21.32
C GLU A 27 -21.25 14.81 21.64
N GLY A 28 -20.72 14.11 22.66
CA GLY A 28 -21.16 12.75 22.99
C GLY A 28 -20.80 11.69 21.95
N ILE A 29 -19.84 11.95 21.07
CA ILE A 29 -19.37 11.05 20.02
C ILE A 29 -18.21 10.21 20.55
N GLU A 30 -18.34 8.88 20.46
CA GLU A 30 -17.26 7.95 20.81
C GLU A 30 -16.12 7.99 19.77
N VAL A 31 -14.88 7.93 20.25
CA VAL A 31 -13.68 7.89 19.40
C VAL A 31 -12.92 6.60 19.68
N ILE A 32 -12.89 5.73 18.68
CA ILE A 32 -12.13 4.48 18.71
C ILE A 32 -10.79 4.68 18.02
N GLU A 33 -9.69 4.43 18.72
CA GLU A 33 -8.36 4.48 18.13
C GLU A 33 -7.98 3.13 17.54
N VAL A 34 -7.60 3.12 16.26
CA VAL A 34 -7.20 1.92 15.54
C VAL A 34 -5.80 2.07 14.97
N ASN A 35 -5.13 0.95 14.74
CA ASN A 35 -3.83 0.94 14.08
C ASN A 35 -3.97 1.48 12.64
N PRO A 36 -3.27 2.56 12.23
CA PRO A 36 -3.39 3.15 10.89
C PRO A 36 -2.46 2.48 9.85
N SER A 37 -1.68 1.47 10.24
CA SER A 37 -0.66 0.86 9.38
C SER A 37 -1.23 0.33 8.07
N TYR A 38 -0.60 0.69 6.95
CA TYR A 38 -0.95 0.23 5.59
C TYR A 38 -2.35 0.59 5.07
N THR A 39 -3.12 1.40 5.80
CA THR A 39 -4.48 1.85 5.41
C THR A 39 -4.52 2.46 4.00
N SER A 40 -3.51 3.27 3.65
CA SER A 40 -3.41 3.89 2.32
C SER A 40 -3.10 2.90 1.20
N ILE A 41 -2.31 1.86 1.47
CA ILE A 41 -1.96 0.84 0.47
C ILE A 41 -3.15 -0.10 0.25
N ILE A 42 -3.76 -0.58 1.35
CA ILE A 42 -4.94 -1.46 1.29
C ILE A 42 -6.11 -0.72 0.63
N GLY A 43 -6.38 0.52 1.07
CA GLY A 43 -7.44 1.35 0.47
C GLY A 43 -7.23 1.55 -1.02
N MET A 44 -6.00 1.88 -1.44
CA MET A 44 -5.64 2.08 -2.83
C MET A 44 -5.80 0.83 -3.71
N LEU A 45 -5.39 -0.34 -3.21
CA LEU A 45 -5.34 -1.56 -4.01
C LEU A 45 -6.64 -2.36 -3.97
N LYS A 46 -7.36 -2.35 -2.84
CA LYS A 46 -8.58 -3.14 -2.64
C LYS A 46 -9.83 -2.30 -2.91
N TYR A 47 -9.99 -1.19 -2.20
CA TYR A 47 -11.28 -0.50 -2.13
C TYR A 47 -11.45 0.62 -3.15
N ALA A 48 -10.39 1.35 -3.49
CA ALA A 48 -10.43 2.38 -4.52
C ALA A 48 -10.88 1.83 -5.89
N PRO A 49 -10.28 0.76 -6.45
CA PRO A 49 -10.75 0.18 -7.71
C PRO A 49 -12.12 -0.49 -7.61
N GLN A 50 -12.45 -1.08 -6.45
CA GLN A 50 -13.70 -1.82 -6.27
C GLN A 50 -14.92 -0.90 -6.21
N TYR A 51 -14.83 0.18 -5.44
CA TYR A 51 -15.92 1.13 -5.23
C TYR A 51 -15.80 2.39 -6.09
N MET A 52 -14.78 2.50 -6.94
CA MET A 52 -14.52 3.68 -7.77
C MET A 52 -14.43 4.97 -6.95
N ILE A 53 -13.76 4.88 -5.79
CA ILE A 53 -13.55 5.98 -4.86
C ILE A 53 -12.08 6.41 -4.87
N THR A 54 -11.81 7.63 -4.41
CA THR A 54 -10.43 8.11 -4.30
C THR A 54 -9.66 7.33 -3.22
N LYS A 55 -8.33 7.27 -3.36
CA LYS A 55 -7.45 6.59 -2.39
C LYS A 55 -7.63 7.09 -0.95
N ASP A 56 -7.98 8.36 -0.76
CA ASP A 56 -8.11 8.97 0.56
C ASP A 56 -9.42 8.52 1.23
N VAL A 57 -10.52 8.48 0.47
CA VAL A 57 -11.81 7.91 0.93
C VAL A 57 -11.66 6.41 1.20
N ALA A 58 -10.95 5.69 0.32
CA ALA A 58 -10.67 4.28 0.51
C ALA A 58 -9.84 4.00 1.77
N ALA A 59 -8.85 4.84 2.08
CA ALA A 59 -8.06 4.71 3.31
C ALA A 59 -8.92 4.97 4.56
N ALA A 60 -9.81 5.96 4.52
CA ALA A 60 -10.78 6.22 5.59
C ALA A 60 -11.74 5.03 5.78
N TYR A 61 -12.16 4.40 4.69
CA TYR A 61 -12.98 3.19 4.73
C TYR A 61 -12.28 2.02 5.43
N VAL A 62 -10.97 1.81 5.16
CA VAL A 62 -10.17 0.79 5.89
C VAL A 62 -10.10 1.10 7.40
N ILE A 63 -9.93 2.37 7.77
CA ILE A 63 -9.92 2.79 9.19
C ILE A 63 -11.26 2.49 9.84
N ALA A 64 -12.37 2.81 9.18
CA ALA A 64 -13.71 2.53 9.68
C ALA A 64 -13.93 1.02 9.88
N ARG A 65 -13.53 0.19 8.92
CA ARG A 65 -13.62 -1.29 9.04
C ARG A 65 -12.83 -1.83 10.22
N ARG A 66 -11.62 -1.32 10.46
CA ARG A 66 -10.83 -1.69 11.65
C ARG A 66 -11.51 -1.26 12.95
N GLY A 67 -12.20 -0.12 12.94
CA GLY A 67 -13.00 0.34 14.09
C GLY A 67 -14.15 -0.62 14.42
N LEU A 68 -14.67 -1.32 13.41
CA LEU A 68 -15.68 -2.38 13.55
C LEU A 68 -15.07 -3.76 13.88
N GLY A 69 -13.76 -3.85 14.11
CA GLY A 69 -13.07 -5.12 14.38
C GLY A 69 -12.82 -6.00 13.15
N LEU A 70 -13.07 -5.49 11.93
CA LEU A 70 -12.83 -6.24 10.70
C LEU A 70 -11.36 -6.17 10.29
N GLN A 71 -10.77 -7.32 10.00
CA GLN A 71 -9.41 -7.43 9.48
C GLN A 71 -9.38 -7.45 7.95
N GLU A 72 -8.26 -7.00 7.39
CA GLU A 72 -8.08 -6.89 5.94
C GLU A 72 -7.21 -8.02 5.43
N GLU A 73 -7.85 -8.95 4.74
CA GLU A 73 -7.18 -10.05 4.06
C GLU A 73 -6.90 -9.72 2.58
N ILE A 74 -5.92 -10.43 2.04
CA ILE A 74 -5.51 -10.35 0.63
C ILE A 74 -6.45 -11.26 -0.17
N PRO A 75 -7.17 -10.73 -1.18
CA PRO A 75 -8.02 -11.56 -2.04
C PRO A 75 -7.22 -12.61 -2.81
N ASP A 76 -7.83 -13.78 -3.08
CA ASP A 76 -7.19 -14.89 -3.82
C ASP A 76 -6.64 -14.48 -5.18
N ASN A 77 -7.37 -13.61 -5.90
CA ASN A 77 -6.92 -13.08 -7.19
C ASN A 77 -5.59 -12.34 -7.07
N TYR A 78 -5.35 -11.67 -5.94
CA TYR A 78 -4.14 -10.89 -5.72
C TYR A 78 -2.98 -11.85 -5.39
N MET A 79 -3.26 -12.94 -4.67
CA MET A 79 -2.29 -14.01 -4.46
C MET A 79 -1.90 -14.71 -5.77
N LYS A 80 -2.86 -15.00 -6.65
CA LYS A 80 -2.57 -15.55 -7.99
C LYS A 80 -1.66 -14.62 -8.80
N PHE A 81 -1.93 -13.31 -8.76
CA PHE A 81 -1.06 -12.32 -9.37
C PHE A 81 0.35 -12.34 -8.76
N LEU A 82 0.47 -12.35 -7.43
CA LEU A 82 1.78 -12.38 -6.75
C LEU A 82 2.58 -13.66 -7.04
N ASN A 83 1.90 -14.80 -7.18
CA ASN A 83 2.52 -16.07 -7.58
C ASN A 83 3.01 -16.06 -9.03
N ALA A 84 2.39 -15.26 -9.91
CA ALA A 84 2.79 -15.12 -11.30
C ALA A 84 3.86 -14.05 -11.52
N LEU A 85 4.07 -13.17 -10.52
CA LEU A 85 5.03 -12.07 -10.57
C LEU A 85 6.46 -12.62 -10.49
N THR A 86 7.29 -12.27 -11.46
CA THR A 86 8.68 -12.76 -11.50
C THR A 86 9.70 -11.69 -11.08
N VAL A 87 10.91 -12.13 -10.73
CA VAL A 87 12.01 -11.21 -10.39
C VAL A 87 12.40 -10.36 -11.60
N GLU A 88 12.38 -10.93 -12.80
CA GLU A 88 12.69 -10.23 -14.06
C GLU A 88 11.73 -9.06 -14.29
N GLU A 89 10.42 -9.26 -14.09
CA GLU A 89 9.41 -8.20 -14.22
C GLU A 89 9.69 -7.02 -13.26
N LEU A 90 10.17 -7.30 -12.04
CA LEU A 90 10.57 -6.26 -11.08
C LEU A 90 11.90 -5.57 -11.45
N GLU A 91 12.83 -6.28 -12.08
CA GLU A 91 14.07 -5.68 -12.59
C GLU A 91 13.82 -4.78 -13.80
N GLU A 92 12.92 -5.17 -14.71
CA GLU A 92 12.47 -4.32 -15.80
C GLU A 92 11.80 -3.04 -15.28
N LEU A 93 10.94 -3.17 -14.27
CA LEU A 93 10.32 -2.03 -13.59
C LEU A 93 11.37 -1.09 -12.96
N LYS A 94 12.45 -1.65 -12.40
CA LYS A 94 13.57 -0.89 -11.84
C LYS A 94 14.25 -0.03 -12.91
N GLU A 95 14.48 -0.58 -14.09
CA GLU A 95 15.05 0.15 -15.22
C GLU A 95 14.07 1.21 -15.77
N HIS A 96 12.78 0.88 -15.86
CA HIS A 96 11.74 1.85 -16.24
C HIS A 96 11.74 3.06 -15.31
N VAL A 97 11.75 2.85 -13.99
CA VAL A 97 11.79 3.93 -12.99
C VAL A 97 13.06 4.79 -13.12
N LYS A 98 14.22 4.18 -13.42
CA LYS A 98 15.46 4.92 -13.64
C LYS A 98 15.35 5.87 -14.84
N LYS A 99 14.67 5.46 -15.90
CA LYS A 99 14.48 6.26 -17.12
C LYS A 99 13.42 7.34 -16.93
N THR A 100 12.26 6.98 -16.37
CA THR A 100 11.07 7.86 -16.32
C THR A 100 11.15 8.94 -15.23
N VAL A 101 11.59 8.58 -14.01
CA VAL A 101 11.51 9.51 -12.87
C VAL A 101 12.62 10.56 -12.93
N ARG A 102 12.27 11.84 -13.00
CA ARG A 102 13.28 12.93 -13.01
C ARG A 102 13.79 13.26 -11.61
N ASN A 103 12.91 13.24 -10.61
CA ASN A 103 13.24 13.63 -9.24
C ASN A 103 14.13 12.58 -8.54
N LYS A 104 15.36 12.97 -8.18
CA LYS A 104 16.36 12.11 -7.51
C LYS A 104 15.85 11.43 -6.23
N HIS A 105 15.05 12.14 -5.41
CA HIS A 105 14.57 11.62 -4.13
C HIS A 105 13.49 10.55 -4.33
N ILE A 106 12.56 10.81 -5.25
CA ILE A 106 11.49 9.88 -5.62
C ILE A 106 12.09 8.63 -6.27
N LYS A 107 13.03 8.80 -7.21
CA LYS A 107 13.77 7.71 -7.83
C LYS A 107 14.44 6.81 -6.78
N LYS A 108 15.22 7.39 -5.85
CA LYS A 108 15.86 6.64 -4.77
C LYS A 108 14.85 5.94 -3.85
N LYS A 109 13.65 6.50 -3.67
CA LYS A 109 12.58 5.84 -2.90
C LYS A 109 12.05 4.61 -3.64
N HIS A 110 11.65 4.75 -4.90
CA HIS A 110 11.14 3.61 -5.69
C HIS A 110 12.18 2.49 -5.83
N LEU A 111 13.45 2.82 -6.10
CA LEU A 111 14.50 1.80 -6.18
C LEU A 111 14.67 0.99 -4.88
N ARG A 112 14.52 1.64 -3.72
CA ARG A 112 14.53 0.95 -2.42
C ARG A 112 13.29 0.09 -2.21
N GLU A 113 12.12 0.57 -2.64
CA GLU A 113 10.88 -0.21 -2.56
C GLU A 113 10.93 -1.44 -3.47
N ILE A 114 11.44 -1.31 -4.71
CA ILE A 114 11.60 -2.40 -5.68
C ILE A 114 12.62 -3.43 -5.20
N ASN A 115 13.82 -3.00 -4.77
CA ASN A 115 14.83 -3.93 -4.26
C ASN A 115 14.29 -4.75 -3.07
N LYS A 116 13.51 -4.10 -2.18
CA LYS A 116 12.90 -4.80 -1.05
C LYS A 116 11.79 -5.76 -1.49
N ALA A 117 11.08 -5.48 -2.58
CA ALA A 117 10.10 -6.40 -3.16
C ALA A 117 10.79 -7.62 -3.79
N ILE A 118 11.92 -7.43 -4.47
CA ILE A 118 12.74 -8.52 -5.03
C ILE A 118 13.27 -9.43 -3.90
N GLU A 119 13.83 -8.84 -2.84
CA GLU A 119 14.30 -9.58 -1.66
C GLU A 119 13.18 -10.43 -1.04
N ILE A 120 11.98 -9.86 -0.95
CA ILE A 120 10.79 -10.56 -0.49
C ILE A 120 10.49 -11.77 -1.40
N LEU A 121 10.40 -11.59 -2.73
CA LEU A 121 10.11 -12.69 -3.66
C LEU A 121 11.17 -13.80 -3.62
N GLN A 122 12.46 -13.45 -3.64
CA GLN A 122 13.55 -14.44 -3.59
C GLN A 122 13.54 -15.25 -2.28
N SER A 123 13.21 -14.62 -1.16
CA SER A 123 13.08 -15.31 0.12
C SER A 123 11.91 -16.29 0.18
N LEU A 124 10.90 -16.09 -0.67
CA LEU A 124 9.74 -16.98 -0.80
C LEU A 124 10.09 -18.20 -1.67
N GLU A 125 10.79 -18.00 -2.79
CA GLU A 125 11.26 -19.07 -3.68
C GLU A 125 12.26 -20.03 -3.01
N SER A 126 13.08 -19.51 -2.09
CA SER A 126 14.12 -20.28 -1.38
C SER A 126 13.56 -21.36 -0.43
N LYS A 127 12.23 -21.42 -0.21
CA LYS A 127 11.54 -22.46 0.57
C LYS A 127 10.65 -23.28 -0.36
N PRO A 128 11.17 -24.34 -1.00
CA PRO A 128 10.42 -25.10 -1.99
C PRO A 128 9.19 -25.74 -1.32
N GLY A 129 7.99 -25.45 -1.84
CA GLY A 129 6.73 -26.10 -1.43
C GLY A 129 5.71 -25.22 -0.69
N ARG A 130 5.97 -23.92 -0.45
CA ARG A 130 4.93 -23.02 0.09
C ARG A 130 4.20 -22.29 -1.02
N VAL A 131 2.91 -22.56 -1.17
CA VAL A 131 1.96 -21.61 -1.77
C VAL A 131 2.00 -20.32 -0.95
N LEU A 132 1.90 -19.15 -1.59
CA LEU A 132 1.74 -17.87 -0.89
C LEU A 132 0.41 -17.85 -0.12
N GLU A 133 0.42 -18.41 1.09
CA GLU A 133 -0.70 -18.34 2.02
C GLU A 133 -0.46 -17.24 3.05
N PRO A 134 -1.50 -16.46 3.42
CA PRO A 134 -1.43 -15.58 4.57
C PRO A 134 -1.24 -16.42 5.84
N LEU A 135 -0.01 -16.56 6.31
CA LEU A 135 0.29 -17.26 7.57
C LEU A 135 0.12 -16.29 8.74
N ASP A 136 -0.88 -16.52 9.57
CA ASP A 136 -0.97 -15.84 10.86
C ASP A 136 0.26 -16.21 11.73
N GLY A 137 1.02 -15.19 12.14
CA GLY A 137 2.08 -15.33 13.14
C GLY A 137 3.47 -15.79 12.67
N THR A 138 3.76 -15.88 11.37
CA THR A 138 5.15 -16.15 10.87
C THR A 138 5.89 -14.84 10.53
N SER A 139 7.23 -14.90 10.37
CA SER A 139 8.10 -13.76 10.02
C SER A 139 7.76 -13.04 8.71
N PHE A 140 6.84 -13.58 7.92
CA PHE A 140 6.30 -12.99 6.70
C PHE A 140 4.92 -12.42 6.98
N SER A 141 4.78 -11.10 6.93
CA SER A 141 3.53 -10.45 7.28
C SER A 141 2.63 -10.26 6.04
N THR A 142 1.32 -10.27 6.24
CA THR A 142 0.34 -9.84 5.23
C THR A 142 0.68 -8.46 4.63
N TYR A 143 1.35 -7.61 5.40
CA TYR A 143 1.80 -6.29 4.96
C TYR A 143 2.92 -6.34 3.90
N ASP A 144 3.77 -7.36 3.89
CA ASP A 144 4.83 -7.48 2.90
C ASP A 144 4.26 -7.75 1.51
N PHE A 145 3.22 -8.58 1.40
CA PHE A 145 2.47 -8.77 0.17
C PHE A 145 1.81 -7.48 -0.33
N TRP A 146 1.15 -6.72 0.56
CA TRP A 146 0.59 -5.43 0.19
C TRP A 146 1.65 -4.47 -0.36
N ARG A 147 2.88 -4.54 0.15
CA ARG A 147 4.01 -3.71 -0.32
C ARG A 147 4.50 -4.16 -1.70
N VAL A 148 4.68 -5.46 -1.90
CA VAL A 148 5.07 -6.03 -3.20
C VAL A 148 4.03 -5.68 -4.25
N LEU A 149 2.75 -5.90 -3.94
CA LEU A 149 1.63 -5.58 -4.82
C LEU A 149 1.58 -4.10 -5.19
N LYS A 150 1.76 -3.21 -4.20
CA LYS A 150 1.86 -1.77 -4.44
C LYS A 150 3.01 -1.43 -5.40
N VAL A 151 4.17 -2.06 -5.24
CA VAL A 151 5.30 -1.83 -6.12
C VAL A 151 4.97 -2.28 -7.54
N ALA A 152 4.55 -3.53 -7.70
CA ALA A 152 4.28 -4.17 -8.99
C ALA A 152 3.15 -3.47 -9.77
N VAL A 153 2.13 -2.95 -9.09
CA VAL A 153 0.93 -2.46 -9.75
C VAL A 153 0.88 -0.93 -9.85
N VAL A 154 1.27 -0.22 -8.80
CA VAL A 154 1.10 1.25 -8.74
C VAL A 154 2.30 1.97 -9.37
N THR A 155 3.50 1.43 -9.19
CA THR A 155 4.73 2.08 -9.70
C THR A 155 4.77 2.16 -11.22
N PRO A 156 4.38 1.12 -12.00
CA PRO A 156 4.32 1.22 -13.46
C PRO A 156 3.31 2.26 -13.94
N LEU A 157 2.15 2.39 -13.28
CA LEU A 157 1.09 3.31 -13.71
C LEU A 157 1.52 4.77 -13.64
N SER A 158 2.17 5.17 -12.54
CA SER A 158 2.66 6.54 -12.41
C SER A 158 3.82 6.62 -11.43
N PRO A 159 5.07 6.52 -11.92
CA PRO A 159 6.25 6.49 -11.08
C PRO A 159 6.63 7.87 -10.50
N GLU A 160 6.06 8.96 -11.02
CA GLU A 160 6.30 10.30 -10.48
C GLU A 160 5.29 10.72 -9.41
N LYS A 161 4.02 10.30 -9.54
CA LYS A 161 2.93 10.71 -8.65
C LYS A 161 1.93 9.58 -8.48
N VAL A 162 1.55 9.29 -7.24
CA VAL A 162 0.49 8.32 -6.95
C VAL A 162 -0.84 8.84 -7.54
N PRO A 163 -1.51 8.08 -8.44
CA PRO A 163 -2.80 8.45 -8.99
C PRO A 163 -3.84 8.75 -7.88
N ARG A 164 -4.86 9.53 -8.21
CA ARG A 164 -6.03 9.69 -7.33
C ARG A 164 -7.10 8.65 -7.64
N ASP A 165 -7.25 8.34 -8.92
CA ASP A 165 -8.15 7.32 -9.43
C ASP A 165 -7.36 6.02 -9.69
N PHE A 166 -7.93 4.91 -9.25
CA PHE A 166 -7.40 3.55 -9.41
C PHE A 166 -8.37 2.65 -10.18
N SER A 167 -9.35 3.21 -10.87
CA SER A 167 -10.29 2.50 -11.72
C SER A 167 -9.61 1.57 -12.72
N THR A 168 -8.42 1.92 -13.23
CA THR A 168 -7.59 1.10 -14.12
C THR A 168 -7.19 -0.24 -13.49
N LEU A 169 -7.07 -0.31 -12.17
CA LEU A 169 -6.73 -1.55 -11.46
C LEU A 169 -7.88 -2.52 -11.34
N LYS A 170 -9.12 -2.10 -11.63
CA LYS A 170 -10.28 -2.99 -11.59
C LYS A 170 -10.15 -4.14 -12.58
N GLY A 171 -9.67 -3.88 -13.81
CA GLY A 171 -9.43 -4.94 -14.79
C GLY A 171 -8.31 -5.87 -14.37
N LEU A 172 -7.18 -5.32 -13.93
CA LEU A 172 -5.99 -6.09 -13.60
C LEU A 172 -6.16 -6.93 -12.32
N LEU A 173 -6.55 -6.30 -11.21
CA LEU A 173 -6.58 -6.94 -9.89
C LEU A 173 -7.92 -7.60 -9.56
N ILE A 174 -9.05 -6.95 -9.89
CA ILE A 174 -10.37 -7.45 -9.50
C ILE A 174 -10.86 -8.50 -10.49
N GLN A 175 -10.78 -8.22 -11.80
CA GLN A 175 -11.17 -9.18 -12.84
C GLN A 175 -10.10 -10.24 -13.13
N GLY A 176 -8.87 -10.03 -12.64
CA GLY A 176 -7.77 -10.97 -12.76
C GLY A 176 -7.17 -11.10 -14.16
N LYS A 177 -7.30 -10.06 -14.98
CA LYS A 177 -6.77 -10.01 -16.35
C LYS A 177 -5.34 -9.45 -16.34
N TRP A 178 -4.40 -10.21 -15.76
CA TRP A 178 -2.97 -9.82 -15.72
C TRP A 178 -2.12 -10.53 -16.77
N ARG A 179 -2.57 -11.69 -17.25
CA ARG A 179 -2.08 -12.40 -18.44
C ARG A 179 -3.33 -12.94 -19.12
N ASP A 180 -3.73 -12.33 -20.24
CA ASP A 180 -4.72 -12.98 -21.11
C ASP A 180 -4.09 -14.29 -21.66
N PRO A 181 -4.87 -15.36 -21.90
CA PRO A 181 -4.44 -16.41 -22.83
C PRO A 181 -4.26 -15.87 -24.25
#